data_AF-A0A5C7N246-F1
#
_entry.id   AF-A0A5C7N246-F1
#
_cell.length_a   1.000
_cell.length_b   1.000
_cell.length_c   1.000
_cell.angle_alpha   90.00
_cell.angle_beta   90.00
_cell.angle_gamma   90.00
#
_symmetry.space_group_name_H-M   'P 1'
#
loop_
_entity.id
_entity.type
_entity.pdbx_description
1 polymer ?
#
loop_
_entity_poly.entity_id
_entity_poly.type
_entity_poly.pdbx_seq_one_letter_code
_entity_poly.pdbx_strand_id
1 'polypeptide(L)'
;MNRQQITEQLTGIFRKTFNDERIVVNDALTAHDVANWDSLTHMLMIGEVENRFAVKFKLKELGKLDNAGSLISLIESKLGKQG
;
A
#
# COMPACT_ATOMS: atom_id res chain seq x y z
N MET A 1 -0.50 11.53 -10.51
CA MET A 1 -0.41 10.06 -10.65
C MET A 1 -1.83 9.51 -10.54
N ASN A 2 -2.22 8.57 -11.41
CA ASN A 2 -3.57 8.00 -11.38
C ASN A 2 -3.61 6.71 -10.55
N ARG A 3 -4.83 6.24 -10.21
CA ARG A 3 -5.06 5.02 -9.44
C ARG A 3 -4.33 3.80 -10.01
N GLN A 4 -4.39 3.61 -11.33
CA GLN A 4 -3.77 2.47 -12.01
C GLN A 4 -2.25 2.44 -11.78
N GLN A 5 -1.57 3.58 -11.96
CA GLN A 5 -0.13 3.70 -11.71
C GLN A 5 0.22 3.41 -10.24
N ILE A 6 -0.61 3.86 -9.29
CA ILE A 6 -0.39 3.59 -7.87
C ILE A 6 -0.53 2.09 -7.59
N THR A 7 -1.56 1.46 -8.13
CA THR A 7 -1.79 0.01 -8.00
C THR A 7 -0.65 -0.82 -8.60
N GLU A 8 -0.13 -0.46 -9.76
CA GLU A 8 1.00 -1.13 -10.40
C GLU A 8 2.27 -1.05 -9.53
N GLN A 9 2.54 0.13 -9.00
CA GLN A 9 3.70 0.37 -8.13
C GLN A 9 3.56 -0.35 -6.79
N LEU A 10 2.36 -0.31 -6.19
CA LEU A 10 2.04 -1.07 -4.97
C LEU A 10 2.17 -2.57 -5.18
N THR A 11 1.74 -3.08 -6.33
CA THR A 11 1.89 -4.50 -6.67
C THR A 11 3.36 -4.91 -6.62
N GLY A 12 4.26 -4.09 -7.18
CA GLY A 12 5.70 -4.33 -7.08
C GLY A 12 6.23 -4.33 -5.64
N ILE A 13 5.75 -3.41 -4.80
CA ILE A 13 6.13 -3.36 -3.37
C ILE A 13 5.64 -4.59 -2.64
N PHE A 14 4.36 -4.96 -2.81
CA PHE A 14 3.77 -6.12 -2.16
C PHE A 14 4.51 -7.40 -2.53
N ARG A 15 4.78 -7.61 -3.82
CA ARG A 15 5.55 -8.78 -4.28
C ARG A 15 6.91 -8.87 -3.62
N LYS A 16 7.61 -7.74 -3.46
CA LYS A 16 8.92 -7.68 -2.82
C LYS A 16 8.84 -7.87 -1.31
N THR A 17 7.87 -7.26 -0.63
CA THR A 17 7.72 -7.32 0.83
C THR A 17 7.23 -8.69 1.29
N PHE A 18 6.25 -9.27 0.60
CA PHE A 18 5.67 -10.57 0.94
C PHE A 18 6.35 -11.74 0.22
N ASN A 19 7.33 -11.46 -0.65
CA ASN A 19 8.07 -12.43 -1.45
C ASN A 19 7.14 -13.38 -2.25
N ASP A 20 6.05 -12.84 -2.82
CA ASP A 20 5.11 -13.58 -3.64
C ASP A 20 4.76 -12.79 -4.91
N GLU A 21 5.29 -13.24 -6.05
CA GLU A 21 5.11 -12.62 -7.37
C GLU A 21 3.68 -12.75 -7.93
N ARG A 22 2.85 -13.61 -7.34
CA ARG A 22 1.46 -13.83 -7.77
C ARG A 22 0.52 -12.80 -7.18
N ILE A 23 0.96 -12.02 -6.19
CA ILE A 23 0.15 -10.96 -5.62
C ILE A 23 -0.18 -9.94 -6.71
N VAL A 24 -1.46 -9.59 -6.77
CA VAL A 24 -2.00 -8.52 -7.60
C VAL A 24 -2.79 -7.61 -6.68
N VAL A 25 -2.34 -6.37 -6.52
CA VAL A 25 -3.03 -5.40 -5.68
C VAL A 25 -4.31 -4.98 -6.39
N ASN A 26 -5.42 -5.03 -5.65
CA ASN A 26 -6.71 -4.53 -6.05
C ASN A 26 -7.39 -3.89 -4.84
N ASP A 27 -8.51 -3.19 -5.05
CA ASP A 27 -9.23 -2.50 -3.98
C ASP A 27 -9.80 -3.44 -2.89
N ALA A 28 -10.09 -4.68 -3.24
CA ALA A 28 -10.59 -5.70 -2.32
C ALA A 28 -9.51 -6.48 -1.57
N LEU A 29 -8.23 -6.35 -1.95
CA LEU A 29 -7.13 -7.14 -1.38
C LEU A 29 -6.91 -6.78 0.08
N THR A 30 -7.00 -7.76 0.96
CA THR A 30 -6.81 -7.61 2.40
C THR A 30 -5.62 -8.42 2.91
N ALA A 31 -5.23 -8.18 4.17
CA ALA A 31 -4.23 -8.99 4.86
C ALA A 31 -4.62 -10.48 4.97
N HIS A 32 -5.92 -10.81 4.90
CA HIS A 32 -6.37 -12.20 4.92
C HIS A 32 -6.11 -12.93 3.60
N ASP A 33 -6.00 -12.20 2.49
CA ASP A 33 -5.79 -12.78 1.16
C ASP A 33 -4.31 -13.05 0.85
N VAL A 34 -3.41 -12.39 1.58
CA VAL A 34 -1.96 -12.47 1.36
C VAL A 34 -1.30 -13.26 2.49
N ALA A 35 -0.78 -14.43 2.15
CA ALA A 35 0.06 -15.18 3.07
C ALA A 35 1.28 -14.34 3.47
N ASN A 36 1.60 -14.32 4.76
CA ASN A 36 2.64 -13.47 5.38
C ASN A 36 2.29 -11.99 5.54
N TRP A 37 1.05 -11.55 5.28
CA TRP A 37 0.64 -10.21 5.64
C TRP A 37 0.22 -10.13 7.12
N ASP A 38 1.20 -9.83 7.96
CA ASP A 38 1.08 -9.63 9.41
C ASP A 38 1.42 -8.18 9.82
N SER A 39 1.44 -7.89 11.12
CA SER A 39 1.76 -6.55 11.62
C SER A 39 3.17 -6.06 11.25
N LEU A 40 4.16 -6.96 11.18
CA LEU A 40 5.55 -6.60 10.88
C LEU A 40 5.71 -6.24 9.40
N THR A 41 5.27 -7.15 8.53
CA THR A 41 5.30 -6.95 7.07
C THR A 41 4.39 -5.80 6.65
N HIS A 42 3.28 -5.54 7.35
CA HIS A 42 2.47 -4.34 7.16
C HIS A 42 3.32 -3.08 7.40
N MET A 43 4.07 -2.99 8.51
CA MET A 43 4.93 -1.83 8.76
C MET A 43 6.06 -1.69 7.73
N LEU A 44 6.68 -2.80 7.31
CA LEU A 44 7.70 -2.78 6.25
C LEU A 44 7.13 -2.31 4.91
N MET A 45 5.96 -2.81 4.53
CA MET A 45 5.25 -2.41 3.32
C MET A 45 4.95 -0.91 3.35
N ILE A 46 4.44 -0.40 4.46
CA ILE A 46 4.16 1.03 4.63
C ILE A 46 5.43 1.86 4.45
N GLY A 47 6.56 1.45 5.04
CA GLY A 47 7.84 2.15 4.86
C GLY A 47 8.33 2.17 3.41
N GLU A 48 8.21 1.06 2.68
CA GLU A 48 8.55 0.99 1.25
C GLU A 48 7.62 1.88 0.41
N VAL A 49 6.32 1.95 0.76
CA VAL A 49 5.35 2.85 0.11
C VAL A 49 5.71 4.31 0.36
N GLU A 50 5.99 4.69 1.61
CA GLU A 50 6.40 6.05 1.94
C GLU A 50 7.63 6.48 1.15
N ASN A 51 8.63 5.60 1.04
CA ASN A 51 9.84 5.84 0.27
C ASN A 51 9.56 5.92 -1.24
N ARG A 52 8.79 4.97 -1.80
CA ARG A 52 8.50 4.90 -3.24
C ARG A 52 7.68 6.08 -3.75
N PHE A 53 6.72 6.54 -2.96
CA PHE A 53 5.83 7.65 -3.33
C PHE A 53 6.26 8.99 -2.75
N ALA A 54 7.36 9.04 -1.98
CA ALA A 54 7.82 10.21 -1.24
C ALA A 54 6.71 10.86 -0.38
N VAL A 55 5.91 10.01 0.29
CA VAL A 55 4.81 10.42 1.16
C VAL A 55 5.09 10.00 2.60
N LYS A 56 4.39 10.64 3.55
CA LYS A 56 4.38 10.19 4.95
C LYS A 56 2.95 9.97 5.45
N PHE A 57 2.73 8.83 6.07
CA PHE A 57 1.49 8.45 6.72
C PHE A 57 1.57 8.70 8.22
N LYS A 58 0.45 9.09 8.81
CA LYS A 58 0.30 9.24 10.26
C LYS A 58 -0.28 7.95 10.83
N LEU A 59 0.05 7.61 12.09
CA LEU A 59 -0.53 6.44 12.76
C LEU A 59 -2.06 6.36 12.65
N LYS A 60 -2.75 7.50 12.76
CA LYS A 60 -4.21 7.58 12.62
C LYS A 60 -4.74 7.22 11.23
N GLU A 61 -3.92 7.38 10.20
CA GLU A 61 -4.26 7.01 8.82
C GLU A 61 -4.01 5.52 8.63
N LEU A 62 -2.91 4.98 9.18
CA LEU A 62 -2.60 3.56 9.18
C LEU A 62 -3.66 2.72 9.90
N GLY A 63 -4.20 3.22 11.02
CA GLY A 63 -5.29 2.55 11.73
C GLY A 63 -6.63 2.50 10.97
N LYS A 64 -6.72 3.13 9.79
CA LYS A 64 -7.89 3.07 8.89
C LYS A 64 -7.59 2.28 7.61
N LEU A 65 -6.42 1.66 7.52
CA LEU A 65 -6.04 0.84 6.37
C LEU A 65 -6.55 -0.59 6.58
N ASP A 66 -7.81 -0.82 6.19
CA ASP A 66 -8.41 -2.16 6.27
C ASP A 66 -8.08 -3.03 5.05
N ASN A 67 -7.84 -2.41 3.90
CA ASN A 67 -7.54 -3.08 2.64
C ASN A 67 -6.61 -2.23 1.76
N ALA A 68 -6.11 -2.83 0.68
CA ALA A 68 -5.23 -2.13 -0.25
C ALA A 68 -5.94 -0.97 -0.99
N GLY A 69 -7.27 -1.02 -1.16
CA GLY A 69 -8.06 0.08 -1.71
C GLY A 69 -7.99 1.37 -0.87
N SER A 70 -8.07 1.24 0.45
CA SER A 70 -7.89 2.35 1.40
C SER A 70 -6.46 2.92 1.30
N LEU A 71 -5.46 2.05 1.13
CA LEU A 71 -4.07 2.48 0.94
C LEU A 71 -3.88 3.25 -0.38
N ILE A 72 -4.41 2.73 -1.48
CA ILE A 72 -4.38 3.42 -2.79
C ILE A 72 -5.02 4.80 -2.67
N SER A 73 -6.22 4.87 -2.09
CA SER A 73 -6.96 6.13 -1.92
C SER A 73 -6.21 7.12 -1.02
N LEU A 74 -5.51 6.62 0.00
CA LEU A 74 -4.69 7.42 0.88
C LEU A 74 -3.49 8.00 0.13
N ILE A 75 -2.79 7.19 -0.67
CA ILE A 75 -1.68 7.65 -1.53
C ILE A 75 -2.19 8.69 -2.54
N GLU A 76 -3.32 8.43 -3.19
CA GLU A 76 -3.97 9.38 -4.12
C GLU A 76 -4.21 10.72 -3.42
N SER A 77 -4.76 10.70 -2.20
CA SER A 77 -5.00 11.92 -1.43
C SER A 77 -3.71 12.65 -1.06
N LYS A 78 -2.62 11.93 -0.75
CA LYS A 78 -1.32 12.53 -0.44
C LYS A 78 -0.67 13.17 -1.65
N LEU A 79 -0.71 12.49 -2.80
CA LEU A 79 -0.14 12.99 -4.06
C LEU A 79 -0.98 14.15 -4.62
N GLY A 80 -2.30 14.13 -4.45
CA GLY A 80 -3.19 15.21 -4.88
C GLY A 80 -3.19 16.45 -3.97
N LYS A 81 -2.73 16.33 -2.72
CA LYS A 81 -2.60 17.45 -1.76
C LYS A 81 -1.24 18.14 -1.77
N GLN A 82 -0.30 17.75 -2.64
CA GLN A 82 0.95 18.50 -2.86
C GLN A 82 0.76 19.67 -3.84
N GLY A 83 -0.32 20.45 -3.63
CA GLY A 83 -0.63 21.69 -4.36
C GLY A 83 -0.60 22.87 -3.42
#